data_AF-A0A847BH93-F1
#
_entry.id   AF-A0A847BH93-F1
#
_cell.length_a   1.000
_cell.length_b   1.000
_cell.length_c   1.000
_cell.angle_alpha   90.00
_cell.angle_beta   90.00
_cell.angle_gamma   90.00
#
_symmetry.space_group_name_H-M   'P 1'
#
loop_
_entity.id
_entity.type
_entity.pdbx_description
1 polymer ?
#
loop_
_entity_poly.entity_id
_entity_poly.type
_entity_poly.pdbx_seq_one_letter_code
_entity_poly.pdbx_strand_id
1 'polypeptide(L)'
;YEVSPNLVYTGHGWFTTAMMANQDFFDGLSEEDQQLVREASEHSYEVIIEHISGLAEESLNKIQEASSEVTVTRLNEEQIEAFRERAPQVEERFIEMTGERGSELLDQFKADLEAVSGE
;
A
#
# COMPACT_ATOMS: atom_id res chain seq x y z
N TYR A 1 -17.90 -8.94 3.88
CA TYR A 1 -17.84 -9.75 5.13
C TYR A 1 -18.92 -10.82 5.16
N GLU A 2 -20.10 -10.62 4.55
CA GLU A 2 -21.22 -11.59 4.51
C GLU A 2 -20.89 -12.97 3.92
N VAL A 3 -19.96 -13.04 2.96
CA VAL A 3 -19.57 -14.30 2.28
C VAL A 3 -18.15 -14.77 2.60
N SER A 4 -17.43 -14.00 3.43
CA SER A 4 -16.08 -14.31 3.92
C SER A 4 -15.89 -13.60 5.26
N PRO A 5 -16.34 -14.21 6.37
CA PRO A 5 -16.51 -13.50 7.65
C PRO A 5 -15.29 -13.57 8.59
N ASN A 6 -14.25 -14.34 8.24
CA ASN A 6 -13.08 -14.50 9.11
C ASN A 6 -11.96 -13.57 8.67
N LEU A 7 -11.82 -12.43 9.33
CA LEU A 7 -10.78 -11.43 9.04
C LEU A 7 -9.53 -11.75 9.85
N VAL A 8 -8.38 -11.82 9.18
CA VAL A 8 -7.08 -12.07 9.82
C VAL A 8 -6.11 -10.93 9.47
N TYR A 9 -5.72 -10.16 10.47
CA TYR A 9 -4.70 -9.11 10.36
C TYR A 9 -3.32 -9.72 10.50
N THR A 10 -2.65 -9.92 9.36
CA THR A 10 -1.36 -10.59 9.27
C THR A 10 -0.17 -9.63 9.23
N GLY A 11 -0.39 -8.33 9.00
CA GLY A 11 0.66 -7.31 8.98
C GLY A 11 1.63 -7.38 7.79
N HIS A 12 1.35 -8.20 6.78
CA HIS A 12 2.29 -8.49 5.69
C HIS A 12 2.41 -7.40 4.60
N GLY A 13 1.57 -6.36 4.63
CA GLY A 13 1.61 -5.32 3.61
C GLY A 13 0.49 -4.30 3.68
N TRP A 14 0.53 -3.38 2.72
CA TRP A 14 -0.42 -2.29 2.53
C TRP A 14 -1.03 -2.38 1.13
N PHE A 15 -2.29 -2.01 0.99
CA PHE A 15 -2.89 -1.82 -0.34
C PHE A 15 -2.52 -0.43 -0.85
N THR A 16 -1.73 -0.38 -1.93
CA THR A 16 -1.30 0.86 -2.58
C THR A 16 -1.93 0.99 -3.97
N THR A 17 -1.96 2.21 -4.52
CA THR A 17 -2.44 2.48 -5.87
C THR A 17 -1.63 3.59 -6.51
N ALA A 18 -1.74 3.73 -7.84
CA ALA A 18 -1.11 4.79 -8.60
C ALA A 18 -2.09 5.36 -9.62
N MET A 19 -2.07 6.68 -9.79
CA MET A 19 -2.81 7.38 -10.83
C MET A 19 -1.81 7.85 -11.90
N MET A 20 -2.18 7.71 -13.17
CA MET A 20 -1.34 8.10 -14.30
C MET A 20 -2.19 8.67 -15.43
N ALA A 21 -1.58 9.58 -16.20
CA ALA A 21 -2.13 10.08 -17.46
C ALA A 21 -1.48 9.35 -18.64
N ASN A 22 -2.19 9.30 -19.78
CA ASN A 22 -1.54 8.92 -21.04
C ASN A 22 -0.43 9.92 -21.37
N GLN A 23 0.75 9.42 -21.74
CA GLN A 23 1.94 10.24 -21.90
C GLN A 23 1.82 11.23 -23.07
N ASP A 24 1.39 10.77 -24.25
CA ASP A 24 1.24 11.64 -25.43
C ASP A 24 0.21 12.76 -25.17
N PHE A 25 -0.86 12.45 -24.43
CA PHE A 25 -1.83 13.45 -23.97
C PHE A 25 -1.16 14.50 -23.08
N PHE A 26 -0.44 14.05 -22.04
CA PHE A 26 0.17 14.95 -21.06
C PHE A 26 1.28 15.81 -21.69
N ASP A 27 2.14 15.21 -22.51
CA ASP A 27 3.23 15.91 -23.21
C ASP A 27 2.70 16.87 -24.28
N GLY A 28 1.49 16.65 -24.78
CA GLY A 28 0.79 17.55 -25.70
C GLY A 28 0.12 18.76 -25.06
N LEU A 29 0.05 18.82 -23.73
CA LEU A 29 -0.48 19.97 -22.98
C LEU A 29 0.52 21.15 -22.97
N SER A 30 0.01 22.36 -22.75
CA SER A 30 0.85 23.52 -22.46
C SER A 30 1.61 23.33 -21.13
N GLU A 31 2.72 24.03 -20.92
CA GLU A 31 3.45 23.98 -19.64
C GLU A 31 2.55 24.36 -18.44
N GLU A 32 1.66 25.35 -18.64
CA GLU A 32 0.67 25.78 -17.64
C GLU A 32 -0.31 24.64 -17.30
N ASP A 33 -0.84 23.95 -18.32
CA ASP A 33 -1.78 22.84 -18.11
C ASP A 33 -1.09 21.60 -17.51
N GLN A 34 0.15 21.32 -17.88
CA GLN A 34 0.94 20.25 -17.24
C GLN A 34 1.13 20.53 -15.75
N GLN A 35 1.46 21.79 -15.40
CA GLN A 35 1.60 22.22 -14.02
C GLN A 35 0.26 22.12 -13.27
N LEU A 36 -0.85 22.55 -13.88
CA LEU A 36 -2.19 22.41 -13.31
C LEU A 36 -2.53 20.95 -12.98
N VAL A 37 -2.23 20.01 -13.87
CA VAL A 37 -2.47 18.57 -13.63
C VAL A 37 -1.62 18.06 -12.46
N ARG A 38 -0.37 18.52 -12.33
CA ARG A 38 0.50 18.17 -11.19
C ARG A 38 -0.05 18.69 -9.87
N GLU A 39 -0.45 19.96 -9.83
CA GLU A 39 -1.04 20.59 -8.63
C GLU A 39 -2.35 19.93 -8.24
N ALA A 40 -3.22 19.61 -9.21
CA ALA A 40 -4.45 18.87 -8.96
C ALA A 40 -4.18 17.47 -8.38
N SER A 41 -3.11 16.81 -8.83
CA SER A 41 -2.70 15.50 -8.33
C SER A 41 -2.16 15.58 -6.90
N GLU A 42 -1.34 16.59 -6.60
CA GLU A 42 -0.81 16.86 -5.25
C GLU A 42 -1.93 17.18 -4.26
N HIS A 43 -2.84 18.08 -4.62
CA HIS A 43 -3.99 18.41 -3.78
C HIS A 43 -4.89 17.18 -3.55
N SER A 44 -5.12 16.36 -4.59
CA SER A 44 -5.89 15.12 -4.44
C SER A 44 -5.22 14.16 -3.46
N TYR A 45 -3.89 14.05 -3.49
CA TYR A 45 -3.14 13.23 -2.56
C TYR A 45 -3.34 13.69 -1.11
N GLU A 46 -3.21 14.99 -0.84
CA GLU A 46 -3.42 15.55 0.51
C GLU A 46 -4.82 15.22 1.06
N VAL A 47 -5.86 15.45 0.26
CA VAL A 47 -7.25 15.16 0.61
C VAL A 47 -7.46 13.66 0.89
N ILE A 48 -6.85 12.78 0.09
CA ILE A 48 -6.98 11.33 0.27
C ILE A 48 -6.27 10.87 1.55
N ILE A 49 -5.07 11.38 1.84
CA ILE A 49 -4.34 11.01 3.07
C ILE A 49 -5.14 11.40 4.32
N GLU A 50 -5.76 12.58 4.33
CA GLU A 50 -6.67 12.98 5.41
C GLU A 50 -7.86 12.02 5.52
N HIS A 51 -8.49 11.70 4.39
CA HIS A 51 -9.68 10.84 4.36
C HIS A 51 -9.44 9.41 4.86
N ILE A 52 -8.30 8.81 4.50
CA ILE A 52 -8.00 7.41 4.88
C ILE A 52 -7.53 7.28 6.34
N SER A 53 -7.19 8.39 7.00
CA SER A 53 -6.81 8.41 8.41
C SER A 53 -7.99 7.94 9.28
N GLY A 54 -7.83 6.81 9.98
CA GLY A 54 -8.89 6.20 10.79
C GLY A 54 -9.96 5.41 10.01
N LEU A 55 -9.98 5.50 8.68
CA LEU A 55 -11.01 4.86 7.84
C LEU A 55 -11.05 3.34 8.01
N ALA A 56 -9.89 2.70 8.21
CA ALA A 56 -9.81 1.26 8.43
C ALA A 56 -10.50 0.81 9.73
N GLU A 57 -10.38 1.61 10.80
CA GLU A 57 -11.03 1.34 12.09
C GLU A 57 -12.54 1.61 12.01
N GLU A 58 -12.93 2.75 11.43
CA GLU A 58 -14.34 3.07 11.18
C GLU A 58 -15.03 1.96 10.37
N SER A 59 -14.36 1.48 9.31
CA SER A 59 -14.87 0.42 8.46
C SER A 59 -14.99 -0.91 9.21
N LEU A 60 -14.02 -1.26 10.05
CA LEU A 60 -14.09 -2.46 10.88
C LEU A 60 -15.28 -2.42 11.84
N ASN A 61 -15.52 -1.27 12.49
CA ASN A 61 -16.65 -1.09 13.38
C ASN A 61 -17.98 -1.31 12.65
N LYS A 62 -18.15 -0.70 11.46
CA LYS A 62 -19.34 -0.91 10.62
C LYS A 62 -19.55 -2.38 10.26
N ILE A 63 -18.47 -3.11 9.96
CA ILE A 63 -18.54 -4.55 9.63
C ILE A 63 -19.03 -5.35 10.84
N GLN A 64 -18.48 -5.10 12.03
CA GLN A 64 -18.84 -5.82 13.25
C GLN A 64 -20.24 -5.48 13.75
N GLU A 65 -20.71 -4.25 13.55
CA GLU A 65 -22.09 -3.84 13.82
C GLU A 65 -23.10 -4.53 12.88
N ALA A 66 -22.73 -4.70 11.61
CA ALA A 66 -23.63 -5.23 10.59
C ALA A 66 -23.74 -6.76 10.60
N SER A 67 -22.74 -7.48 11.14
CA SER A 67 -22.79 -8.95 11.22
C SER A 67 -22.09 -9.50 12.46
N SER A 68 -22.86 -10.20 13.29
CA SER A 68 -22.35 -10.98 14.42
C SER A 68 -21.57 -12.23 14.02
N GLU A 69 -21.61 -12.63 12.75
CA GLU A 69 -20.87 -13.80 12.24
C GLU A 69 -19.40 -13.48 11.95
N VAL A 70 -19.05 -12.19 11.88
CA VAL A 70 -17.67 -11.76 11.59
C VAL A 70 -16.76 -12.01 12.78
N THR A 71 -15.62 -12.64 12.52
CA THR A 71 -14.53 -12.80 13.49
C THR A 71 -13.32 -11.98 13.08
N VAL A 72 -12.60 -11.44 14.07
CA VAL A 72 -11.39 -10.65 13.86
C VAL A 72 -10.24 -11.29 14.63
N THR A 73 -9.27 -11.81 13.89
CA THR A 73 -8.03 -12.35 14.44
C THR A 73 -6.89 -11.38 14.13
N ARG A 74 -6.13 -10.99 15.15
CA ARG A 74 -4.90 -10.21 14.99
C ARG A 74 -3.73 -11.09 15.37
N LEU A 75 -2.80 -11.31 14.44
CA LEU A 75 -1.64 -12.15 14.71
C LEU A 75 -0.73 -11.48 15.74
N ASN A 76 -0.17 -12.29 16.64
CA ASN A 76 0.90 -11.85 17.53
C ASN A 76 2.27 -11.95 16.83
N GLU A 77 3.34 -11.48 17.47
CA GLU A 77 4.67 -11.44 16.84
C GLU A 77 5.19 -12.82 16.43
N GLU A 78 5.00 -13.86 17.25
CA GLU A 78 5.44 -15.22 16.91
C GLU A 78 4.72 -15.74 15.65
N GLN A 79 3.41 -15.47 15.56
CA GLN A 79 2.62 -15.83 14.39
C GLN A 79 3.04 -15.02 13.16
N ILE A 80 3.31 -13.72 13.31
CA ILE A 80 3.81 -12.85 12.23
C ILE A 80 5.17 -13.36 11.73
N GLU A 81 6.08 -13.71 12.63
CA GLU A 81 7.41 -14.19 12.28
C GLU A 81 7.34 -15.47 11.43
N ALA A 82 6.44 -16.39 11.76
CA ALA A 82 6.23 -17.60 10.95
C ALA A 82 5.80 -17.30 9.49
N PHE A 83 5.13 -16.17 9.23
CA PHE A 83 4.87 -15.68 7.87
C PHE A 83 6.08 -14.94 7.29
N ARG A 84 6.76 -14.12 8.09
CA ARG A 84 7.94 -13.32 7.69
C ARG A 84 9.09 -14.20 7.23
N GLU A 85 9.33 -15.34 7.85
CA GLU A 85 10.30 -16.36 7.42
C GLU A 85 10.10 -16.83 5.96
N ARG A 86 8.90 -16.64 5.40
CA ARG A 86 8.56 -17.00 4.01
C ARG A 86 8.75 -15.86 3.02
N ALA A 87 9.05 -14.65 3.48
CA ALA A 87 9.26 -13.47 2.63
C ALA A 87 10.55 -13.54 1.77
N PRO A 88 11.71 -14.07 2.25
CA PRO A 88 12.95 -14.03 1.46
C PRO A 88 12.86 -14.69 0.09
N GLN A 89 12.15 -15.82 -0.04
CA GLN A 89 11.93 -16.49 -1.33
C GLN A 89 11.09 -15.65 -2.32
N VAL A 90 10.22 -14.76 -1.83
CA VAL A 90 9.43 -13.85 -2.68
C VAL A 90 10.31 -12.71 -3.17
N GLU A 91 11.19 -12.19 -2.30
CA GLU A 91 12.18 -11.19 -2.67
C GLU A 91 13.15 -11.72 -3.72
N GLU A 92 13.70 -12.93 -3.53
CA GLU A 92 14.54 -13.61 -4.53
C GLU A 92 13.80 -13.74 -5.87
N ARG A 93 12.54 -14.19 -5.84
CA ARG A 93 11.74 -14.32 -7.05
C ARG A 93 11.49 -12.99 -7.74
N PHE A 94 11.30 -11.91 -6.98
CA PHE A 94 11.19 -10.56 -7.53
C PHE A 94 12.47 -10.18 -8.29
N ILE A 95 13.64 -10.36 -7.68
CA ILE A 95 14.94 -10.07 -8.31
C ILE A 95 15.16 -10.90 -9.57
N GLU A 96 14.83 -12.19 -9.55
CA GLU A 96 14.89 -13.04 -10.76
C GLU A 96 14.04 -12.50 -11.91
N MET A 97 12.86 -11.92 -11.61
CA MET A 97 11.94 -11.39 -12.61
C MET A 97 12.37 -10.02 -13.15
N THR A 98 13.04 -9.21 -12.33
CA THR A 98 13.34 -7.81 -12.64
C THR A 98 14.80 -7.53 -12.98
N GLY A 99 15.70 -8.47 -12.66
CA GLY A 99 17.15 -8.33 -12.86
C GLY A 99 17.76 -7.17 -12.09
N GLU A 100 18.88 -6.65 -12.62
CA GLU A 100 19.68 -5.58 -12.01
C GLU A 100 18.85 -4.34 -11.65
N ARG A 101 18.01 -3.87 -12.57
CA ARG A 101 17.17 -2.67 -12.35
C ARG A 101 16.19 -2.84 -11.17
N GLY A 102 15.65 -4.05 -10.96
CA GLY A 102 14.79 -4.29 -9.81
C GLY A 102 15.57 -4.45 -8.50
N SER A 103 16.80 -4.96 -8.57
CA SER A 103 17.72 -4.95 -7.41
C SER A 103 18.01 -3.54 -6.96
N GLU A 104 18.38 -2.64 -7.89
CA GLU A 104 18.62 -1.23 -7.58
C GLU A 104 17.40 -0.55 -6.97
N LEU A 105 16.21 -0.81 -7.52
CA LEU A 105 14.95 -0.28 -6.97
C LEU A 105 14.68 -0.82 -5.56
N LEU A 106 14.90 -2.11 -5.32
CA LEU A 106 14.67 -2.73 -4.02
C LEU A 106 15.66 -2.20 -2.97
N ASP A 107 16.92 -2.04 -3.34
CA ASP A 107 17.95 -1.49 -2.45
C ASP A 107 17.60 -0.05 -2.04
N GLN A 108 17.15 0.78 -2.99
CA GLN A 108 16.67 2.13 -2.69
C GLN A 108 15.42 2.09 -1.79
N PHE A 109 14.46 1.22 -2.09
CA PHE A 109 13.24 1.09 -1.28
C PHE A 109 13.56 0.69 0.18
N LYS A 110 14.53 -0.21 0.39
CA LYS A 110 15.00 -0.58 1.73
C LYS A 110 15.69 0.59 2.43
N ALA A 111 16.52 1.35 1.73
CA ALA A 111 17.15 2.55 2.28
C ALA A 111 16.12 3.62 2.69
N ASP A 112 15.08 3.82 1.88
CA ASP A 112 13.98 4.74 2.19
C ASP A 112 13.22 4.30 3.45
N LEU A 113 12.97 2.99 3.60
CA LEU A 113 12.35 2.43 4.81
C LEU A 113 13.23 2.62 6.05
N GLU A 114 14.53 2.39 5.95
CA GLU A 114 15.47 2.60 7.06
C GLU A 114 15.50 4.07 7.51
N ALA A 115 15.46 5.01 6.57
CA ALA A 115 15.47 6.44 6.87
C ALA A 115 14.24 6.91 7.66
N VAL A 116 13.07 6.29 7.45
CA VAL A 116 11.83 6.65 8.15
C VAL A 116 11.52 5.77 9.36
N SER A 117 12.16 4.60 9.48
CA SER A 117 11.97 3.67 10.60
C SER A 117 13.02 3.85 11.71
N GLY A 118 14.08 4.61 11.45
CA GLY A 118 15.19 4.87 12.37
C GLY A 118 14.99 6.05 13.34
N GLU A 119 13.84 6.72 13.31
CA GLU A 119 13.36 7.67 14.34
C GLU A 119 12.42 6.98 15.34
#